data_AF-A0A2A1ZNI2-F1
#
_entry.id   AF-A0A2A1ZNI2-F1
#
_cell.length_a   1.000
_cell.length_b   1.000
_cell.length_c   1.000
_cell.angle_alpha   90.00
_cell.angle_beta   90.00
_cell.angle_gamma   90.00
#
_symmetry.space_group_name_H-M   'P 1'
#
loop_
_entity.id
_entity.type
_entity.pdbx_description
1 polymer ?
#
loop_
_entity_poly.entity_id
_entity_poly.type
_entity_poly.pdbx_seq_one_letter_code
_entity_poly.pdbx_strand_id
1 'polypeptide(L)'
;MKKRNIPQNAVYLYKEANKFKKNYIFKLVSSITLRLLIPVFATFIPTVVVYLIINNYDPREYALLLGGVVLGFALISFMSTYLSYVLFFDKTMIRTNYFFELLSRKGMETGYENMEFEEGRNKLMKGLGGIEANAVGVERFFTDFPLFITSIAGLLLF
;
A
#
# COMPACT_ATOMS: atom_id res chain seq x y z
N MET A 1 -12.11 26.63 4.54
CA MET A 1 -11.09 25.54 4.55
C MET A 1 -9.99 25.88 3.56
N LYS A 2 -8.69 25.81 3.94
CA LYS A 2 -7.62 25.83 2.93
C LYS A 2 -7.79 24.59 2.06
N LYS A 3 -8.01 24.78 0.75
CA LYS A 3 -8.02 23.67 -0.21
C LYS A 3 -6.64 23.02 -0.16
N ARG A 4 -6.57 21.79 0.36
CA ARG A 4 -5.35 20.99 0.30
C ARG A 4 -5.33 20.27 -1.03
N ASN A 5 -4.18 20.34 -1.71
CA ASN A 5 -3.98 19.59 -2.94
C ASN A 5 -3.84 18.10 -2.63
N ILE A 6 -4.11 17.23 -3.61
CA ILE A 6 -4.02 15.76 -3.46
C ILE A 6 -2.68 15.30 -2.84
N PRO A 7 -1.50 15.84 -3.23
CA PRO A 7 -0.23 15.44 -2.62
C PRO A 7 -0.13 15.82 -1.15
N GLN A 8 -0.68 16.98 -0.76
CA GLN A 8 -0.67 17.42 0.64
C GLN A 8 -1.56 16.52 1.52
N ASN A 9 -2.68 16.07 0.96
CA ASN A 9 -3.54 15.08 1.62
C ASN A 9 -2.84 13.73 1.74
N ALA A 10 -2.14 13.28 0.70
CA ALA A 10 -1.35 12.06 0.72
C ALA A 10 -0.31 12.09 1.85
N VAL A 11 0.51 13.14 1.87
CA VAL A 11 1.57 13.33 2.88
C VAL A 11 0.97 13.32 4.29
N TYR A 12 -0.15 14.01 4.50
CA TYR A 12 -0.84 14.02 5.78
C TYR A 12 -1.30 12.60 6.17
N LEU A 13 -2.02 11.89 5.29
CA LEU A 13 -2.56 10.56 5.58
C LEU A 13 -1.44 9.55 5.87
N TYR A 14 -0.36 9.53 5.09
CA TYR A 14 0.76 8.61 5.33
C TYR A 14 1.57 8.97 6.57
N LYS A 15 1.73 10.26 6.90
CA LYS A 15 2.37 10.69 8.15
C LYS A 15 1.57 10.22 9.36
N GLU A 16 0.25 10.39 9.33
CA GLU A 16 -0.64 9.93 10.40
C GLU A 16 -0.68 8.39 10.49
N ALA A 17 -0.75 7.69 9.35
CA ALA A 17 -0.65 6.23 9.30
C ALA A 17 0.65 5.71 9.93
N ASN A 18 1.79 6.34 9.65
CA ASN A 18 3.09 5.89 10.17
C ASN A 18 3.28 6.20 11.67
N LYS A 19 2.57 7.19 12.20
CA LYS A 19 2.53 7.44 13.66
C LYS A 19 1.76 6.32 14.38
N PHE A 20 0.63 5.91 13.83
CA PHE A 20 -0.21 4.88 14.45
C PHE A 20 0.35 3.46 14.23
N LYS A 21 0.73 3.14 12.99
CA LYS A 21 1.39 1.88 12.61
C LYS A 21 2.83 2.17 12.25
N LYS A 22 3.74 1.92 13.20
CA LYS A 22 5.18 2.10 12.98
C LYS A 22 5.62 1.32 11.74
N ASN A 23 6.44 1.96 10.91
CA ASN A 23 6.98 1.42 9.66
C ASN A 23 5.92 1.17 8.56
N TYR A 24 4.72 1.73 8.64
CA TYR A 24 3.71 1.60 7.58
C TYR A 24 4.23 2.04 6.22
N ILE A 25 4.94 3.19 6.17
CA ILE A 25 5.53 3.70 4.92
C ILE A 25 6.57 2.72 4.38
N PHE A 26 7.40 2.15 5.24
CA PHE A 26 8.40 1.16 4.83
C PHE A 26 7.73 -0.09 4.25
N LYS A 27 6.73 -0.66 4.93
CA LYS A 27 5.96 -1.82 4.42
C LYS A 27 5.33 -1.51 3.06
N LEU A 28 4.80 -0.30 2.89
CA LEU A 28 4.19 0.16 1.65
C LEU A 28 5.21 0.20 0.51
N VAL A 29 6.35 0.87 0.73
CA VAL A 29 7.43 0.96 -0.27
C VAL A 29 7.94 -0.43 -0.62
N SER A 30 8.22 -1.28 0.37
CA SER A 30 8.62 -2.67 0.14
C SER A 30 7.60 -3.46 -0.68
N SER A 31 6.30 -3.28 -0.40
CA SER A 31 5.24 -3.94 -1.18
C SER A 31 5.22 -3.47 -2.63
N ILE A 32 5.43 -2.18 -2.90
CA ILE A 32 5.49 -1.65 -4.27
C ILE A 32 6.71 -2.21 -4.99
N THR A 33 7.89 -2.17 -4.35
CA THR A 33 9.13 -2.70 -4.93
C THR A 33 9.00 -4.18 -5.27
N LEU A 34 8.49 -5.01 -4.37
CA LEU A 34 8.31 -6.44 -4.64
C LEU A 34 7.32 -6.69 -5.78
N ARG A 35 6.22 -5.92 -5.86
CA ARG A 35 5.25 -6.03 -6.97
C ARG A 35 5.86 -5.70 -8.32
N LEU A 36 6.76 -4.72 -8.39
CA LEU A 36 7.48 -4.38 -9.62
C LEU A 36 8.55 -5.42 -9.98
N LEU A 37 9.15 -6.08 -8.99
CA LEU A 37 10.16 -7.12 -9.24
C LEU A 37 9.57 -8.43 -9.75
N ILE A 38 8.37 -8.82 -9.29
CA ILE A 38 7.72 -10.08 -9.70
C ILE A 38 7.72 -10.29 -11.23
N PRO A 39 7.21 -9.36 -12.07
CA PRO A 39 7.25 -9.54 -13.52
C PRO A 39 8.67 -9.63 -14.10
N VAL A 40 9.64 -8.90 -13.55
CA VAL A 40 11.06 -9.00 -13.96
C VAL A 40 11.62 -10.39 -13.70
N PHE A 41 11.36 -10.96 -12.53
CA PHE A 41 11.83 -12.32 -12.22
C PHE A 41 11.06 -13.38 -13.02
N ALA A 42 9.78 -13.16 -13.29
CA ALA A 42 8.96 -14.08 -14.08
C ALA A 42 9.50 -14.21 -15.52
N THR A 43 9.96 -13.11 -16.13
CA THR A 43 10.57 -13.16 -17.47
C THR A 43 11.97 -13.76 -17.47
N PHE A 44 12.69 -13.70 -16.34
CA PHE A 44 14.04 -14.25 -16.21
C PHE A 44 14.05 -15.79 -16.15
N ILE A 45 12.99 -16.42 -15.63
CA ILE A 45 12.90 -17.89 -15.51
C ILE A 45 13.09 -18.58 -16.89
N PRO A 46 12.32 -18.24 -17.94
CA PRO A 46 12.54 -18.78 -19.28
C PRO A 46 13.96 -18.55 -19.81
N THR A 47 14.54 -17.38 -19.57
CA THR A 47 15.92 -17.06 -20.01
C THR A 47 16.94 -17.99 -19.37
N VAL A 48 16.82 -18.24 -18.06
CA VAL A 48 17.68 -19.20 -17.35
C VAL A 48 17.49 -20.61 -17.90
N VAL A 49 16.25 -21.03 -18.13
CA VAL A 49 15.95 -22.35 -18.69
C VAL A 49 16.64 -22.54 -20.05
N VAL A 50 16.49 -21.57 -20.96
CA VAL A 50 17.11 -21.62 -22.30
C VAL A 50 18.64 -21.61 -22.18
N TYR A 51 19.20 -20.76 -21.32
CA TYR A 51 20.65 -20.68 -21.11
C TYR A 51 21.24 -22.02 -20.64
N LEU A 52 20.59 -22.68 -19.67
CA LEU A 52 21.06 -23.96 -19.15
C LEU A 52 20.99 -25.07 -20.21
N ILE A 53 19.97 -25.06 -21.07
CA ILE A 53 19.83 -26.01 -22.18
C ILE A 53 20.94 -25.80 -23.23
N ILE A 54 21.17 -24.56 -23.67
CA ILE A 54 22.15 -24.25 -24.73
C ILE A 54 23.57 -24.64 -24.31
N ASN A 55 23.91 -24.48 -23.03
CA ASN A 55 25.23 -24.81 -22.51
C ASN A 55 25.38 -26.28 -22.09
N ASN A 56 24.39 -27.15 -22.38
CA ASN A 56 24.41 -28.58 -22.08
C ASN A 56 24.78 -28.91 -20.62
N TYR A 57 24.23 -28.15 -19.67
CA TYR A 57 24.43 -28.45 -18.24
C TYR A 57 23.92 -29.85 -17.89
N ASP A 58 24.63 -30.53 -16.99
CA ASP A 58 24.20 -31.83 -16.49
C ASP A 58 22.83 -31.74 -15.80
N PRO A 59 21.98 -32.80 -15.87
CA PRO A 59 20.63 -32.77 -15.32
C PRO A 59 20.55 -32.39 -13.83
N ARG A 60 21.57 -32.75 -13.06
CA ARG A 60 21.67 -32.41 -11.63
C ARG A 60 21.91 -30.91 -11.42
N GLU A 61 22.85 -30.34 -12.16
CA GLU A 61 23.18 -28.92 -12.09
C GLU A 61 22.04 -28.05 -12.60
N TYR A 62 21.40 -28.50 -13.69
CA TYR A 62 20.18 -27.91 -14.22
C TYR A 62 19.09 -27.79 -13.14
N ALA A 63 18.78 -28.90 -12.46
CA ALA A 63 17.72 -28.94 -11.45
C ALA A 63 18.03 -28.05 -10.24
N LEU A 64 19.30 -28.01 -9.80
CA LEU A 64 19.72 -27.17 -8.68
C LEU A 64 19.65 -25.68 -9.01
N LEU A 65 20.18 -25.27 -10.17
CA LEU A 65 20.19 -23.86 -10.59
C LEU A 65 18.78 -23.34 -10.86
N LEU A 66 17.99 -24.09 -11.64
CA LEU A 66 16.60 -23.70 -11.91
C LEU A 66 15.75 -23.73 -10.64
N GLY A 67 15.93 -24.76 -9.80
CA GLY A 67 15.25 -24.87 -8.51
C GLY A 67 15.55 -23.67 -7.60
N GLY A 68 16.80 -23.22 -7.56
CA GLY A 68 17.20 -22.02 -6.82
C GLY A 68 16.52 -20.75 -7.31
N VAL A 69 16.46 -20.55 -8.64
CA VAL A 69 15.78 -19.38 -9.23
C VAL A 69 14.27 -19.41 -8.95
N VAL A 70 13.62 -20.56 -9.13
CA VAL A 70 12.19 -20.73 -8.86
C VAL A 70 11.88 -20.55 -7.38
N LEU A 71 12.72 -21.07 -6.48
CA LEU A 71 12.59 -20.86 -5.04
C LEU A 71 12.72 -19.37 -4.68
N GLY A 72 13.70 -18.67 -5.26
CA GLY A 72 13.86 -17.23 -5.08
C GLY A 72 12.62 -16.44 -5.52
N PHE A 73 12.07 -16.78 -6.70
CA PHE A 73 10.83 -16.19 -7.19
C PHE A 73 9.63 -16.47 -6.27
N ALA A 74 9.52 -17.70 -5.75
CA ALA A 74 8.47 -18.08 -4.82
C ALA A 74 8.57 -17.29 -3.50
N LEU A 75 9.77 -17.08 -2.97
CA LEU A 75 10.01 -16.27 -1.77
C LEU A 75 9.63 -14.80 -1.98
N ILE A 76 10.00 -14.20 -3.12
CA ILE A 76 9.61 -12.82 -3.48
C ILE A 76 8.08 -12.71 -3.56
N SER A 77 7.44 -13.66 -4.22
CA SER A 77 5.98 -13.71 -4.39
C SER A 77 5.25 -13.89 -3.06
N PHE A 78 5.78 -14.75 -2.19
CA PHE A 78 5.27 -14.94 -0.83
C PHE A 78 5.37 -13.65 -0.01
N MET A 79 6.54 -13.01 0.00
CA MET A 79 6.77 -11.75 0.72
C MET A 79 5.87 -10.62 0.22
N SER A 80 5.66 -10.52 -1.09
CA SER A 80 4.74 -9.55 -1.70
C SER A 80 3.30 -9.76 -1.24
N THR A 81 2.85 -11.02 -1.23
CA THR A 81 1.51 -11.41 -0.76
C THR A 81 1.36 -11.13 0.74
N TYR A 82 2.34 -11.51 1.55
CA TYR A 82 2.36 -11.28 2.99
C TYR A 82 2.26 -9.78 3.33
N LEU A 83 3.09 -8.93 2.71
CA LEU A 83 3.01 -7.49 2.92
C LEU A 83 1.65 -6.91 2.47
N SER A 84 1.07 -7.43 1.39
CA SER A 84 -0.25 -7.01 0.92
C SER A 84 -1.34 -7.31 1.95
N TYR A 85 -1.29 -8.49 2.61
CA TYR A 85 -2.20 -8.83 3.70
C TYR A 85 -1.98 -7.94 4.93
N VAL A 86 -0.73 -7.71 5.33
CA VAL A 86 -0.43 -6.83 6.47
C VAL A 86 -0.93 -5.41 6.22
N LEU A 87 -0.70 -4.85 5.03
CA LEU A 87 -1.18 -3.52 4.64
C LEU A 87 -2.70 -3.45 4.58
N PHE A 88 -3.37 -4.54 4.17
CA PHE A 88 -4.83 -4.64 4.18
C PHE A 88 -5.42 -4.51 5.59
N PHE A 89 -4.85 -5.19 6.58
CA PHE A 89 -5.30 -5.03 7.97
C PHE A 89 -4.90 -3.68 8.56
N ASP A 90 -3.69 -3.20 8.26
CA ASP A 90 -3.20 -1.93 8.77
C ASP A 90 -4.08 -0.76 8.30
N LYS A 91 -4.49 -0.70 7.02
CA LYS A 91 -5.36 0.38 6.52
C LYS A 91 -6.73 0.42 7.20
N THR A 92 -7.35 -0.74 7.44
CA THR A 92 -8.64 -0.83 8.13
C THR A 92 -8.48 -0.39 9.58
N MET A 93 -7.46 -0.87 10.28
CA MET A 93 -7.16 -0.47 11.66
C MET A 93 -6.86 1.03 11.80
N ILE A 94 -6.13 1.62 10.83
CA ILE A 94 -5.87 3.05 10.79
C ILE A 94 -7.20 3.82 10.67
N ARG A 95 -8.12 3.39 9.80
CA ARG A 95 -9.44 4.04 9.67
C ARG A 95 -10.28 3.89 10.93
N THR A 96 -10.48 2.66 11.42
CA THR A 96 -11.43 2.35 12.49
C THR A 96 -10.97 2.79 13.87
N ASN A 97 -9.66 2.78 14.13
CA ASN A 97 -9.15 3.10 15.45
C ASN A 97 -8.61 4.54 15.45
N TYR A 98 -7.60 4.81 14.63
CA TYR A 98 -6.89 6.09 14.69
C TYR A 98 -7.73 7.27 14.19
N PHE A 99 -8.27 7.19 12.97
CA PHE A 99 -9.02 8.31 12.39
C PHE A 99 -10.40 8.49 13.04
N PHE A 100 -11.03 7.39 13.48
CA PHE A 100 -12.25 7.47 14.27
C PHE A 100 -12.01 8.16 15.61
N GLU A 101 -10.99 7.73 16.37
CA GLU A 101 -10.61 8.38 17.64
C GLU A 101 -10.25 9.86 17.43
N LEU A 102 -9.48 10.18 16.39
CA LEU A 102 -9.11 11.55 16.06
C LEU A 102 -10.34 12.42 15.76
N LEU A 103 -11.31 11.90 15.01
CA LEU A 103 -12.55 12.61 14.69
C LEU A 103 -13.40 12.80 15.95
N SER A 104 -13.58 11.74 16.76
CA SER A 104 -14.35 11.78 17.99
C SER A 104 -13.75 12.76 19.00
N ARG A 105 -12.43 12.71 19.23
CA ARG A 105 -11.74 13.66 20.11
C ARG A 105 -11.90 15.08 19.61
N LYS A 106 -11.69 15.32 18.31
CA LYS A 106 -11.83 16.67 17.76
C LYS A 106 -13.26 17.18 17.82
N GLY A 107 -14.24 16.28 17.66
CA GLY A 107 -15.64 16.57 17.93
C GLY A 107 -15.82 17.03 19.37
N MET A 108 -15.47 16.21 20.36
CA MET A 108 -15.68 16.55 21.78
C MET A 108 -14.96 17.83 22.23
N GLU A 109 -13.79 18.13 21.67
CA GLU A 109 -13.03 19.36 21.98
C GLU A 109 -13.59 20.62 21.32
N THR A 110 -14.42 20.49 20.28
CA THR A 110 -14.96 21.64 19.56
C THR A 110 -16.19 22.16 20.28
N GLY A 111 -16.13 23.41 20.76
CA GLY A 111 -17.25 24.06 21.45
C GLY A 111 -18.53 24.06 20.60
N TYR A 112 -19.69 23.95 21.26
CA TYR A 112 -21.00 23.83 20.62
C TYR A 112 -21.28 24.95 19.61
N GLU A 113 -20.91 26.18 19.96
CA GLU A 113 -20.98 27.35 19.09
C GLU A 113 -20.29 27.12 17.73
N ASN A 114 -19.19 26.37 17.68
CA ASN A 114 -18.45 26.10 16.45
C ASN A 114 -19.01 24.91 15.65
N MET A 115 -19.93 24.14 16.23
CA MET A 115 -20.58 22.99 15.59
C MET A 115 -21.97 23.30 15.04
N GLU A 116 -22.71 24.19 15.69
CA GLU A 116 -24.08 24.52 15.26
C GLU A 116 -24.12 25.18 13.88
N PHE A 117 -23.17 26.06 13.59
CA PHE A 117 -23.10 26.73 12.31
C PHE A 117 -22.89 25.73 11.18
N GLU A 118 -23.50 26.03 10.03
CA GLU A 118 -23.45 25.19 8.83
C GLU A 118 -22.02 24.82 8.43
N GLU A 119 -21.06 25.75 8.58
CA GLU A 119 -19.66 25.48 8.27
C GLU A 119 -19.04 24.41 9.18
N GLY A 120 -19.36 24.43 10.48
CA GLY A 120 -18.91 23.45 11.46
C GLY A 120 -19.50 22.07 11.20
N ARG A 121 -20.82 22.02 10.99
CA ARG A 121 -21.54 20.80 10.64
C ARG A 121 -21.00 20.18 9.34
N ASN A 122 -20.76 21.00 8.32
CA ASN A 122 -20.20 20.54 7.05
C ASN A 122 -18.77 19.99 7.20
N LYS A 123 -17.94 20.55 8.09
CA LYS A 123 -16.61 19.99 8.39
C LYS A 123 -16.72 18.61 9.04
N LEU A 124 -17.60 18.48 10.03
CA LEU A 124 -17.82 17.22 10.74
C LEU A 124 -18.34 16.12 9.80
N MET A 125 -19.36 16.43 8.99
CA MET A 125 -19.94 15.48 8.04
C MET A 125 -18.93 15.03 6.98
N LYS A 126 -18.06 15.94 6.49
CA LYS A 126 -16.96 15.57 5.58
C LYS A 126 -15.92 14.68 6.25
N GLY A 127 -15.64 14.92 7.53
CA GLY A 127 -14.76 14.06 8.32
C GLY A 127 -15.33 12.66 8.48
N LEU A 128 -16.62 12.56 8.85
CA LEU A 128 -17.34 11.31 9.01
C LEU A 128 -17.41 10.53 7.70
N GLY A 129 -17.82 11.18 6.60
CA GLY A 129 -17.84 10.57 5.27
C GLY A 129 -16.46 10.11 4.77
N GLY A 130 -15.38 10.65 5.35
CA GLY A 130 -14.02 10.21 5.06
C GLY A 130 -13.61 8.91 5.77
N ILE A 131 -14.37 8.46 6.77
CA ILE A 131 -14.00 7.32 7.62
C ILE A 131 -15.11 6.28 7.79
N GLU A 132 -16.33 6.56 7.33
CA GLU A 132 -17.52 5.73 7.60
C GLU A 132 -17.46 4.33 6.96
N ALA A 133 -16.80 4.18 5.82
CA ALA A 133 -16.77 2.92 5.08
C ALA A 133 -15.38 2.59 4.51
N ASN A 134 -15.19 1.31 4.17
CA ASN A 134 -13.93 0.79 3.62
C ASN A 134 -13.64 1.30 2.19
N ALA A 135 -14.69 1.63 1.45
CA ALA A 135 -14.63 2.05 0.05
C ALA A 135 -14.56 3.57 -0.14
N VAL A 136 -14.43 4.35 0.93
CA VAL A 136 -14.41 5.82 0.88
C VAL A 136 -13.22 6.40 1.63
N GLY A 137 -12.94 7.69 1.35
CA GLY A 137 -12.01 8.52 2.11
C GLY A 137 -10.64 7.88 2.38
N VAL A 138 -10.32 7.66 3.65
CA VAL A 138 -8.98 7.23 4.11
C VAL A 138 -8.60 5.84 3.61
N GLU A 139 -9.47 4.85 3.78
CA GLU A 139 -9.14 3.45 3.41
C GLU A 139 -9.11 3.25 1.89
N ARG A 140 -10.01 3.94 1.17
CA ARG A 140 -9.95 3.98 -0.30
C ARG A 140 -8.67 4.63 -0.79
N PHE A 141 -8.25 5.74 -0.17
CA PHE A 141 -7.00 6.40 -0.51
C PHE A 141 -5.79 5.48 -0.34
N PHE A 142 -5.70 4.74 0.78
CA PHE A 142 -4.64 3.76 0.98
C PHE A 142 -4.70 2.55 0.03
N THR A 143 -5.85 2.30 -0.60
CA THR A 143 -6.01 1.23 -1.58
C THR A 143 -5.60 1.68 -2.98
N ASP A 144 -6.09 2.84 -3.41
CA ASP A 144 -5.95 3.29 -4.80
C ASP A 144 -4.63 4.01 -5.05
N PHE A 145 -4.11 4.78 -4.08
CA PHE A 145 -2.90 5.57 -4.27
C PHE A 145 -1.65 4.70 -4.53
N PRO A 146 -1.42 3.59 -3.80
CA PRO A 146 -0.31 2.69 -4.11
C PRO A 146 -0.47 2.01 -5.47
N LEU A 147 -1.70 1.66 -5.85
CA LEU A 147 -2.00 1.07 -7.15
C LEU A 147 -1.66 2.05 -8.27
N PHE A 148 -2.08 3.31 -8.14
CA PHE A 148 -1.74 4.37 -9.06
C PHE A 148 -0.22 4.54 -9.25
N ILE A 149 0.54 4.59 -8.14
CA ILE A 149 2.02 4.67 -8.20
C ILE A 149 2.61 3.44 -8.89
N THR A 150 2.14 2.24 -8.52
CA THR A 150 2.65 0.99 -9.10
C THR A 150 2.37 0.91 -10.60
N SER A 151 1.20 1.36 -11.05
CA SER A 151 0.85 1.41 -12.47
C SER A 151 1.73 2.39 -13.25
N ILE A 152 1.99 3.58 -12.71
CA ILE A 152 2.92 4.54 -13.34
C ILE A 152 4.33 3.96 -13.41
N ALA A 153 4.81 3.37 -12.31
CA ALA A 153 6.13 2.76 -12.28
C ALA A 153 6.21 1.58 -13.27
N GLY A 154 5.15 0.77 -13.36
CA GLY A 154 5.04 -0.32 -14.34
C GLY A 154 5.15 0.18 -15.78
N LEU A 155 4.42 1.23 -16.14
CA LEU A 155 4.48 1.85 -17.47
C LEU A 155 5.86 2.42 -17.83
N LEU A 156 6.67 2.81 -16.84
CA LEU A 156 8.01 3.33 -17.08
C LEU A 156 9.08 2.23 -17.17
N LEU A 157 8.81 1.05 -16.60
CA LEU A 157 9.76 -0.05 -16.50
C LEU A 157 9.51 -1.16 -17.53
N PHE A 158 8.28 -1.32 -18.01
CA PHE A 158 7.84 -2.34 -18.96
C PHE A 158 7.19 -1.69 -20.18
#